data_AF-A0A9J7LIK9-F1
#
_entry.id   AF-A0A9J7LIK9-F1
#
_cell.length_a   1.000
_cell.length_b   1.000
_cell.length_c   1.000
_cell.angle_alpha   90.00
_cell.angle_beta   90.00
_cell.angle_gamma   90.00
#
_symmetry.space_group_name_H-M   'P 1'
#
loop_
_entity.id
_entity.type
_entity.pdbx_description
1 polymer ?
#
loop_
_entity_poly.entity_id
_entity_poly.type
_entity_poly.pdbx_seq_one_letter_code
_entity_poly.pdbx_strand_id
1 'polypeptide(L)'
;MAIPSLNDFLSEDQKKKNWFFDSVTPRGFAFDGFMPWASKTPFGREKTRTKDPVSLIQTPAQLAKYQHLHIALAEGYHLSDILRRVTYLTGDESLVDEYTGRVNISVDPSPVLSRLSASLSRLSALLVLSDNIQQLENVEPTGQLMDVKKEIYRFPSVAVDVLSICCGIAIPSVWGIVQELQKKQRISQEDAHHLTVLISISAELRLRTYIASGGQKDRLSPLTEMKVELDKHDMDDTFVPSVFYIPDSKMLFRYYYTAIPLKTCIIHTVYKESRTTKIFHNAIFDNSSLTRARITRQLLYLDASLRQCEAALEEAGSDEKKQLEILSELGMVLQNRGEFEKAMGYYRRALTVENTLHGESKEHPNIAALLESIGFCMSHLGDQSEALIYLEQSIKMKRAIHGETTAHPVIAGSLNNIGNCWNHLGDFKKALRYYEQSLEMMKAIYIKTTPHPDIASLLNNIGNCWSD
;
A
#
# COMPACT_ATOMS: atom_id res chain seq x y z
N MET A 1 -17.40 24.73 -31.53
CA MET A 1 -16.08 24.90 -32.19
C MET A 1 -15.28 23.64 -31.94
N ALA A 2 -14.87 22.90 -32.98
CA ALA A 2 -13.93 21.80 -32.79
C ALA A 2 -12.57 22.38 -32.40
N ILE A 3 -11.92 21.87 -31.35
CA ILE A 3 -10.58 22.31 -30.97
C ILE A 3 -9.60 21.76 -32.03
N PRO A 4 -9.00 22.60 -32.89
CA PRO A 4 -8.28 22.12 -34.07
C PRO A 4 -7.06 21.25 -33.75
N SER A 5 -6.47 21.42 -32.57
CA SER A 5 -5.32 20.65 -32.10
C SER A 5 -5.66 19.21 -31.66
N LEU A 6 -6.94 18.85 -31.56
CA LEU A 6 -7.39 17.55 -31.04
C LEU A 6 -7.90 16.57 -32.11
N ASN A 7 -7.98 16.99 -33.37
CA ASN A 7 -8.42 16.15 -34.48
C ASN A 7 -7.26 15.95 -35.47
N ASP A 8 -7.14 14.75 -36.05
CA ASP A 8 -6.13 14.45 -37.07
C ASP A 8 -6.60 14.91 -38.46
N PHE A 9 -6.41 16.19 -38.74
CA PHE A 9 -6.76 16.79 -40.03
C PHE A 9 -5.79 16.44 -41.16
N LEU A 10 -4.65 15.81 -40.85
CA LEU A 10 -3.63 15.38 -41.83
C LEU A 10 -3.97 14.02 -42.46
N SER A 11 -4.97 13.30 -41.93
CA SER A 11 -5.54 12.13 -42.58
C SER A 11 -6.17 12.51 -43.93
N GLU A 12 -5.65 11.94 -45.02
CA GLU A 12 -6.22 12.07 -46.39
C GLU A 12 -7.63 11.47 -46.48
N ASP A 13 -7.98 10.58 -45.56
CA ASP A 13 -9.29 9.92 -45.49
C ASP A 13 -10.32 10.83 -44.80
N GLN A 14 -11.19 11.49 -45.58
CA GLN A 14 -12.19 12.46 -45.11
C GLN A 14 -13.14 11.91 -44.03
N LYS A 15 -13.35 10.60 -43.98
CA LYS A 15 -14.20 9.96 -42.95
C LYS A 15 -13.55 9.90 -41.57
N LYS A 16 -12.22 10.07 -41.48
CA LYS A 16 -11.45 10.02 -40.22
C LYS A 16 -11.19 11.38 -39.58
N LYS A 17 -11.69 12.48 -40.17
CA LYS A 17 -11.31 13.86 -39.77
C LYS A 17 -11.93 14.36 -38.45
N ASN A 18 -12.94 13.67 -37.88
CA ASN A 18 -13.76 14.23 -36.79
C ASN A 18 -14.04 13.19 -35.68
N TRP A 19 -13.00 12.65 -35.05
CA TRP A 19 -13.19 11.56 -34.07
C TRP A 19 -13.09 12.00 -32.61
N PHE A 20 -12.51 13.17 -32.29
CA PHE A 20 -12.30 13.61 -30.90
C PHE A 20 -13.20 14.78 -30.45
N PHE A 21 -13.61 15.68 -31.35
CA PHE A 21 -14.60 16.73 -31.08
C PHE A 21 -15.30 17.13 -32.38
N ASP A 22 -16.64 17.21 -32.38
CA ASP A 22 -17.40 17.91 -33.43
C ASP A 22 -17.91 19.27 -32.94
N SER A 23 -18.46 20.09 -33.84
CA SER A 23 -18.86 21.47 -33.52
C SER A 23 -20.08 21.58 -32.59
N VAL A 24 -20.80 20.49 -32.33
CA VAL A 24 -22.14 20.46 -31.73
C VAL A 24 -22.19 19.60 -30.45
N THR A 25 -21.44 18.50 -30.38
CA THR A 25 -21.44 17.54 -29.28
C THR A 25 -20.00 17.28 -28.82
N PRO A 26 -19.70 17.30 -27.51
CA PRO A 26 -18.51 16.65 -26.99
C PRO A 26 -18.63 15.15 -27.32
N ARG A 27 -18.09 14.71 -28.46
CA ARG A 27 -17.97 13.28 -28.77
C ARG A 27 -16.69 12.81 -28.13
N GLY A 28 -16.78 11.98 -27.11
CA GLY A 28 -15.56 11.53 -26.47
C GLY A 28 -15.81 10.40 -25.50
N PHE A 29 -14.76 9.63 -25.30
CA PHE A 29 -14.69 8.66 -24.24
C PHE A 29 -13.47 8.98 -23.38
N ALA A 30 -13.61 8.85 -22.07
CA ALA A 30 -12.49 9.01 -21.16
C ALA A 30 -11.89 7.65 -20.85
N PHE A 31 -10.63 7.68 -20.43
CA PHE A 31 -10.01 6.54 -19.78
C PHE A 31 -10.11 6.73 -18.27
N ASP A 32 -10.60 5.71 -17.58
CA ASP A 32 -10.57 5.69 -16.13
C ASP A 32 -9.31 4.96 -15.66
N GLY A 33 -8.47 5.65 -14.86
CA GLY A 33 -7.35 5.01 -14.19
C GLY A 33 -6.16 5.93 -13.88
N PHE A 34 -5.24 5.39 -13.08
CA PHE A 34 -4.14 6.15 -12.50
C PHE A 34 -2.84 5.96 -13.29
N MET A 35 -2.30 7.04 -13.87
CA MET A 35 -1.01 7.08 -14.57
C MET A 35 0.11 7.57 -13.64
N PRO A 36 0.96 6.69 -13.05
CA PRO A 36 2.10 7.14 -12.26
C PRO A 36 3.19 7.83 -13.12
N TRP A 37 3.30 7.45 -14.40
CA TRP A 37 4.37 7.88 -15.31
C TRP A 37 3.91 8.37 -16.68
N ALA A 38 2.60 8.29 -16.97
CA ALA A 38 2.04 8.77 -18.22
C ALA A 38 1.40 10.16 -18.02
N SER A 39 1.20 10.86 -19.12
CA SER A 39 0.68 12.21 -19.08
C SER A 39 -0.71 12.22 -18.51
N LYS A 40 -0.86 12.98 -17.43
CA LYS A 40 -2.17 13.27 -16.81
C LYS A 40 -3.02 14.19 -17.69
N THR A 41 -2.56 14.47 -18.91
CA THR A 41 -3.27 15.30 -19.88
C THR A 41 -3.58 14.46 -21.13
N PRO A 42 -4.68 14.77 -21.84
CA PRO A 42 -4.98 14.16 -23.13
C PRO A 42 -3.85 14.26 -24.15
N PHE A 43 -2.93 15.21 -23.98
CA PHE A 43 -1.80 15.44 -24.88
C PHE A 43 -0.70 14.38 -24.80
N GLY A 44 -0.74 13.47 -23.83
CA GLY A 44 0.31 12.47 -23.71
C GLY A 44 1.64 13.05 -23.21
N ARG A 45 2.68 12.21 -23.13
CA ARG A 45 3.93 12.47 -22.40
C ARG A 45 4.94 13.19 -23.29
N GLU A 46 5.61 14.22 -22.77
CA GLU A 46 6.75 14.85 -23.47
C GLU A 46 7.97 13.92 -23.56
N LYS A 47 8.94 14.32 -24.39
CA LYS A 47 10.21 13.58 -24.53
C LYS A 47 10.94 13.52 -23.18
N THR A 48 11.43 12.35 -22.81
CA THR A 48 12.29 12.15 -21.64
C THR A 48 13.71 11.80 -22.08
N ARG A 49 14.64 11.70 -21.11
CA ARG A 49 16.03 11.29 -21.38
C ARG A 49 16.13 9.90 -22.03
N THR A 50 15.16 9.03 -21.80
CA THR A 50 15.20 7.61 -22.20
C THR A 50 14.10 7.20 -23.16
N LYS A 51 13.08 8.05 -23.38
CA LYS A 51 11.94 7.73 -24.25
C LYS A 51 11.46 8.96 -25.03
N ASP A 52 11.09 8.74 -26.28
CA ASP A 52 10.48 9.74 -27.17
C ASP A 52 9.11 10.23 -26.66
N PRO A 53 8.59 11.37 -27.17
CA PRO A 53 7.28 11.88 -26.79
C PRO A 53 6.17 10.95 -27.29
N VAL A 54 5.08 10.86 -26.53
CA VAL A 54 3.92 10.03 -26.83
C VAL A 54 2.67 10.90 -26.77
N SER A 55 1.93 11.06 -27.87
CA SER A 55 0.61 11.72 -27.87
C SER A 55 -0.49 10.71 -27.54
N LEU A 56 -1.50 11.08 -26.74
CA LEU A 56 -2.69 10.24 -26.50
C LEU A 56 -3.92 10.70 -27.29
N ILE A 57 -3.79 11.76 -28.09
CA ILE A 57 -4.78 12.14 -29.09
C ILE A 57 -4.46 11.36 -30.37
N GLN A 58 -5.00 10.15 -30.49
CA GLN A 58 -4.84 9.29 -31.68
C GLN A 58 -6.12 8.50 -31.98
N THR A 59 -6.32 8.11 -33.25
CA THR A 59 -7.49 7.29 -33.64
C THR A 59 -7.67 6.02 -32.79
N PRO A 60 -8.90 5.47 -32.66
CA PRO A 60 -9.16 4.23 -31.93
C PRO A 60 -8.20 3.07 -32.28
N ALA A 61 -7.86 2.90 -33.55
CA ALA A 61 -6.95 1.86 -34.01
C ALA A 61 -5.50 2.06 -33.55
N GLN A 62 -5.03 3.31 -33.43
CA GLN A 62 -3.68 3.60 -32.93
C GLN A 62 -3.61 3.47 -31.41
N LEU A 63 -4.63 3.93 -30.70
CA LEU A 63 -4.75 3.74 -29.25
C LEU A 63 -4.85 2.25 -28.86
N ALA A 64 -5.51 1.42 -29.68
CA ALA A 64 -5.58 -0.02 -29.44
C ALA A 64 -4.20 -0.72 -29.54
N LYS A 65 -3.20 -0.14 -30.22
CA LYS A 65 -1.86 -0.74 -30.31
C LYS A 65 -1.14 -0.80 -28.96
N TYR A 66 -1.48 0.09 -28.02
CA TYR A 66 -0.94 0.04 -26.67
C TYR A 66 -1.32 -1.25 -25.92
N GLN A 67 -2.28 -2.03 -26.44
CA GLN A 67 -2.65 -3.35 -25.91
C GLN A 67 -1.71 -4.47 -26.40
N HIS A 68 -0.88 -4.23 -27.41
CA HIS A 68 0.11 -5.20 -27.84
C HIS A 68 1.21 -5.33 -26.78
N LEU A 69 1.52 -6.58 -26.42
CA LEU A 69 2.41 -6.90 -25.30
C LEU A 69 3.76 -6.17 -25.35
N HIS A 70 4.42 -6.13 -26.51
CA HIS A 70 5.73 -5.48 -26.64
C HIS A 70 5.65 -3.95 -26.43
N ILE A 71 4.53 -3.33 -26.83
CA ILE A 71 4.29 -1.89 -26.61
C ILE A 71 3.94 -1.62 -25.16
N ALA A 72 3.07 -2.45 -24.55
CA ALA A 72 2.70 -2.34 -23.14
C ALA A 72 3.93 -2.46 -22.21
N LEU A 73 4.85 -3.37 -22.49
CA LEU A 73 6.10 -3.52 -21.74
C LEU A 73 7.06 -2.34 -21.97
N ALA A 74 7.15 -1.82 -23.20
CA ALA A 74 8.03 -0.70 -23.54
C ALA A 74 7.55 0.64 -22.96
N GLU A 75 6.26 0.93 -23.07
CA GLU A 75 5.67 2.19 -22.60
C GLU A 75 5.36 2.18 -21.11
N GLY A 76 5.06 1.00 -20.57
CA GLY A 76 4.65 0.77 -19.19
C GLY A 76 3.23 0.22 -19.14
N TYR A 77 3.05 -0.88 -18.41
CA TYR A 77 1.79 -1.61 -18.36
C TYR A 77 0.60 -0.75 -17.89
N HIS A 78 0.85 0.26 -17.05
CA HIS A 78 -0.15 1.23 -16.59
C HIS A 78 -0.86 1.91 -17.77
N LEU A 79 -0.12 2.29 -18.81
CA LEU A 79 -0.71 2.96 -19.97
C LEU A 79 -1.64 2.02 -20.74
N SER A 80 -1.20 0.78 -20.97
CA SER A 80 -2.04 -0.25 -21.59
C SER A 80 -3.31 -0.51 -20.78
N ASP A 81 -3.20 -0.66 -19.45
CA ASP A 81 -4.35 -0.95 -18.60
C ASP A 81 -5.37 0.19 -18.60
N ILE A 82 -4.92 1.44 -18.53
CA ILE A 82 -5.82 2.61 -18.52
C ILE A 82 -6.47 2.80 -19.88
N LEU A 83 -5.70 2.67 -20.96
CA LEU A 83 -6.25 2.75 -22.31
C LEU A 83 -7.24 1.62 -22.59
N ARG A 84 -7.25 0.53 -21.83
CA ARG A 84 -8.26 -0.52 -21.94
C ARG A 84 -9.59 -0.15 -21.26
N ARG A 85 -9.59 0.77 -20.30
CA ARG A 85 -10.73 1.11 -19.44
C ARG A 85 -11.45 2.35 -19.95
N VAL A 86 -12.33 2.14 -20.93
CA VAL A 86 -13.09 3.25 -21.52
C VAL A 86 -14.37 3.51 -20.75
N THR A 87 -14.60 4.78 -20.45
CA THR A 87 -15.82 5.28 -19.83
C THR A 87 -16.51 6.25 -20.76
N TYR A 88 -17.81 6.03 -20.94
CA TYR A 88 -18.70 6.91 -21.68
C TYR A 88 -18.94 8.19 -20.87
N LEU A 89 -18.46 9.34 -21.36
CA LEU A 89 -18.66 10.64 -20.70
C LEU A 89 -19.96 11.30 -21.17
N THR A 90 -20.09 11.49 -22.49
CA THR A 90 -21.29 11.96 -23.23
C THR A 90 -20.98 11.83 -24.73
N GLY A 91 -21.99 11.64 -25.60
CA GLY A 91 -21.82 11.69 -27.06
C GLY A 91 -22.25 10.43 -27.81
N ASP A 92 -21.33 9.82 -28.56
CA ASP A 92 -21.59 8.77 -29.55
C ASP A 92 -21.14 7.40 -29.02
N GLU A 93 -22.08 6.58 -28.54
CA GLU A 93 -21.83 5.23 -28.01
C GLU A 93 -21.10 4.34 -29.02
N SER A 94 -21.33 4.57 -30.33
CA SER A 94 -20.66 3.83 -31.40
C SER A 94 -19.13 3.97 -31.40
N LEU A 95 -18.60 5.08 -30.88
CA LEU A 95 -17.16 5.32 -30.77
C LEU A 95 -16.55 4.47 -29.64
N VAL A 96 -17.26 4.32 -28.52
CA VAL A 96 -16.85 3.42 -27.43
C VAL A 96 -16.89 1.97 -27.91
N ASP A 97 -17.93 1.60 -28.65
CA ASP A 97 -18.07 0.26 -29.23
C ASP A 97 -16.97 -0.04 -30.25
N GLU A 98 -16.65 0.92 -31.15
CA GLU A 98 -15.56 0.76 -32.11
C GLU A 98 -14.24 0.52 -31.38
N TYR A 99 -13.90 1.39 -30.43
CA TYR A 99 -12.65 1.27 -29.70
C TYR A 99 -12.57 -0.03 -28.90
N THR A 100 -13.64 -0.39 -28.20
CA THR A 100 -13.73 -1.65 -27.44
C THR A 100 -13.55 -2.85 -28.36
N GLY A 101 -14.17 -2.84 -29.55
CA GLY A 101 -13.99 -3.86 -30.58
C GLY A 101 -12.54 -3.98 -31.05
N ARG A 102 -11.85 -2.85 -31.30
CA ARG A 102 -10.44 -2.82 -31.70
C ARG A 102 -9.54 -3.39 -30.61
N VAL A 103 -9.73 -2.97 -29.36
CA VAL A 103 -9.00 -3.47 -28.19
C VAL A 103 -9.14 -4.98 -28.08
N ASN A 104 -10.35 -5.51 -28.20
CA ASN A 104 -10.61 -6.95 -28.14
C ASN A 104 -9.91 -7.73 -29.26
N ILE A 105 -9.78 -7.17 -30.47
CA ILE A 105 -9.06 -7.81 -31.59
C ILE A 105 -7.55 -7.77 -31.37
N SER A 106 -7.01 -6.66 -30.84
CA SER A 106 -5.58 -6.52 -30.56
C SER A 106 -5.07 -7.44 -29.43
N VAL A 107 -5.98 -8.01 -28.65
CA VAL A 107 -5.73 -9.04 -27.62
C VAL A 107 -6.05 -10.42 -28.21
N ASP A 108 -5.13 -10.95 -29.02
CA ASP A 108 -5.31 -12.19 -29.80
C ASP A 108 -5.51 -13.45 -28.92
N PRO A 109 -6.57 -14.28 -29.13
CA PRO A 109 -6.90 -15.42 -28.28
C PRO A 109 -6.30 -16.75 -28.81
N SER A 110 -4.98 -16.91 -28.74
CA SER A 110 -4.35 -18.25 -28.94
C SER A 110 -4.34 -19.07 -27.63
N PRO A 111 -4.47 -20.41 -27.64
CA PRO A 111 -4.35 -21.26 -26.46
C PRO A 111 -2.97 -21.27 -25.79
N VAL A 112 -1.93 -20.86 -26.54
CA VAL A 112 -0.58 -20.61 -26.01
C VAL A 112 -0.53 -19.19 -25.43
N LEU A 113 -1.19 -18.23 -26.08
CA LEU A 113 -1.38 -16.88 -25.58
C LEU A 113 -2.30 -16.80 -24.35
N SER A 114 -3.16 -17.79 -24.05
CA SER A 114 -3.99 -17.78 -22.83
C SER A 114 -3.19 -18.16 -21.57
N ARG A 115 -2.19 -19.03 -21.71
CA ARG A 115 -1.22 -19.34 -20.64
C ARG A 115 -0.19 -18.23 -20.49
N LEU A 116 0.26 -17.65 -21.61
CA LEU A 116 1.08 -16.44 -21.59
C LEU A 116 0.29 -15.25 -21.04
N SER A 117 -0.98 -15.07 -21.37
CA SER A 117 -1.81 -13.97 -20.84
C SER A 117 -2.07 -14.12 -19.36
N ALA A 118 -2.28 -15.34 -18.85
CA ALA A 118 -2.39 -15.56 -17.41
C ALA A 118 -1.08 -15.23 -16.66
N SER A 119 0.07 -15.61 -17.21
CA SER A 119 1.38 -15.27 -16.64
C SER A 119 1.72 -13.78 -16.78
N LEU A 120 1.31 -13.14 -17.87
CA LEU A 120 1.47 -11.70 -18.10
C LEU A 120 0.54 -10.85 -17.25
N SER A 121 -0.69 -11.29 -17.03
CA SER A 121 -1.61 -10.70 -16.07
C SER A 121 -1.00 -10.75 -14.68
N ARG A 122 -0.48 -11.91 -14.26
CA ARG A 122 0.23 -12.01 -12.97
C ARG A 122 1.45 -11.11 -12.91
N LEU A 123 2.25 -11.04 -13.98
CA LEU A 123 3.41 -10.16 -14.02
C LEU A 123 3.01 -8.68 -13.94
N SER A 124 1.90 -8.30 -14.58
CA SER A 124 1.32 -6.96 -14.46
C SER A 124 0.80 -6.69 -13.04
N ALA A 125 0.12 -7.65 -12.43
CA ALA A 125 -0.31 -7.58 -11.03
C ALA A 125 0.88 -7.46 -10.07
N LEU A 126 1.94 -8.24 -10.28
CA LEU A 126 3.20 -8.15 -9.53
C LEU A 126 3.83 -6.77 -9.69
N LEU A 127 3.84 -6.21 -10.89
CA LEU A 127 4.36 -4.86 -11.11
C LEU A 127 3.51 -3.81 -10.38
N VAL A 128 2.17 -3.90 -10.41
CA VAL A 128 1.28 -3.02 -9.63
C VAL A 128 1.54 -3.14 -8.15
N LEU A 129 1.68 -4.37 -7.64
CA LEU A 129 2.01 -4.57 -6.24
C LEU A 129 3.40 -4.00 -5.93
N SER A 130 4.40 -4.19 -6.78
CA SER A 130 5.75 -3.67 -6.57
C SER A 130 5.78 -2.14 -6.47
N ASP A 131 5.00 -1.45 -7.31
CA ASP A 131 4.86 0.01 -7.28
C ASP A 131 4.13 0.52 -6.02
N ASN A 132 3.40 -0.35 -5.32
CA ASN A 132 2.64 -0.02 -4.12
C ASN A 132 3.09 -0.85 -2.89
N ILE A 133 4.25 -1.52 -2.97
CA ILE A 133 4.62 -2.59 -2.05
C ILE A 133 4.77 -2.08 -0.62
N GLN A 134 5.36 -0.89 -0.47
CA GLN A 134 5.52 -0.23 0.81
C GLN A 134 4.19 -0.01 1.54
N GLN A 135 3.09 0.24 0.81
CA GLN A 135 1.77 0.42 1.43
C GLN A 135 1.05 -0.89 1.73
N LEU A 136 1.45 -1.98 1.06
CA LEU A 136 0.90 -3.32 1.22
C LEU A 136 1.59 -4.10 2.32
N GLU A 137 2.91 -3.89 2.49
CA GLU A 137 3.70 -4.45 3.59
C GLU A 137 3.29 -3.87 4.95
N ASN A 138 2.84 -2.61 4.98
CA ASN A 138 2.20 -2.02 6.15
C ASN A 138 0.77 -2.58 6.32
N VAL A 139 0.68 -3.80 6.85
CA VAL A 139 -0.59 -4.52 7.04
C VAL A 139 -1.49 -3.78 8.04
N GLU A 140 -0.92 -3.20 9.08
CA GLU A 140 -1.65 -2.48 10.13
C GLU A 140 -1.71 -0.97 9.86
N PRO A 141 -2.77 -0.28 10.35
CA PRO A 141 -2.79 1.19 10.38
C PRO A 141 -1.60 1.74 11.16
N THR A 142 -1.13 2.93 10.81
CA THR A 142 -0.15 3.67 11.60
C THR A 142 -0.86 4.77 12.39
N GLY A 143 -0.37 5.09 13.58
CA GLY A 143 -0.84 6.25 14.35
C GLY A 143 -0.58 7.59 13.65
N GLN A 144 0.32 7.58 12.67
CA GLN A 144 0.59 8.68 11.77
C GLN A 144 0.12 8.29 10.36
N LEU A 145 -1.06 8.74 9.96
CA LEU A 145 -1.56 8.56 8.59
C LEU A 145 -0.84 9.54 7.65
N MET A 146 0.43 9.27 7.36
CA MET A 146 1.29 10.17 6.59
C MET A 146 0.98 10.16 5.08
N ASP A 147 0.44 9.06 4.56
CA ASP A 147 0.11 8.90 3.13
C ASP A 147 -1.34 8.41 2.93
N VAL A 148 -2.30 9.16 3.50
CA VAL A 148 -3.75 8.91 3.35
C VAL A 148 -4.14 8.66 1.89
N LYS A 149 -3.50 9.37 0.96
CA LYS A 149 -3.78 9.23 -0.47
C LYS A 149 -3.50 7.82 -0.96
N LYS A 150 -2.38 7.21 -0.60
CA LYS A 150 -2.10 5.83 -1.00
C LYS A 150 -2.78 4.81 -0.10
N GLU A 151 -2.73 5.00 1.22
CA GLU A 151 -3.17 4.01 2.21
C GLU A 151 -4.68 3.89 2.34
N ILE A 152 -5.42 4.99 2.13
CA ILE A 152 -6.87 5.04 2.27
C ILE A 152 -7.56 5.26 0.92
N TYR A 153 -7.20 6.31 0.18
CA TYR A 153 -7.94 6.68 -1.04
C TYR A 153 -7.67 5.76 -2.22
N ARG A 154 -6.44 5.25 -2.35
CA ARG A 154 -6.00 4.51 -3.53
C ARG A 154 -6.01 3.00 -3.32
N PHE A 155 -5.69 2.54 -2.11
CA PHE A 155 -5.52 1.12 -1.82
C PHE A 155 -6.70 0.24 -2.29
N PRO A 156 -7.98 0.56 -1.99
CA PRO A 156 -9.08 -0.32 -2.38
C PRO A 156 -9.22 -0.50 -3.90
N SER A 157 -9.07 0.56 -4.68
CA SER A 157 -9.10 0.49 -6.14
C SER A 157 -7.94 -0.34 -6.69
N VAL A 158 -6.72 -0.09 -6.19
CA VAL A 158 -5.52 -0.86 -6.60
C VAL A 158 -5.68 -2.34 -6.25
N ALA A 159 -6.23 -2.64 -5.07
CA ALA A 159 -6.46 -4.02 -4.66
C ALA A 159 -7.44 -4.72 -5.60
N VAL A 160 -8.58 -4.10 -5.89
CA VAL A 160 -9.58 -4.66 -6.82
C VAL A 160 -9.03 -4.80 -8.25
N ASP A 161 -8.24 -3.84 -8.70
CA ASP A 161 -7.58 -3.90 -10.01
C ASP A 161 -6.63 -5.09 -10.11
N VAL A 162 -5.77 -5.30 -9.11
CA VAL A 162 -4.87 -6.44 -9.04
C VAL A 162 -5.65 -7.77 -9.06
N LEU A 163 -6.74 -7.86 -8.29
CA LEU A 163 -7.60 -9.07 -8.28
C LEU A 163 -8.26 -9.31 -9.64
N SER A 164 -8.69 -8.23 -10.32
CA SER A 164 -9.29 -8.29 -11.67
C SER A 164 -8.30 -8.83 -12.69
N ILE A 165 -7.06 -8.34 -12.66
CA ILE A 165 -5.98 -8.73 -13.56
C ILE A 165 -5.67 -10.21 -13.34
N CYS A 166 -5.49 -10.64 -12.08
CA CYS A 166 -5.28 -12.05 -11.73
C CYS A 166 -6.40 -12.98 -12.24
N CYS A 167 -7.62 -12.45 -12.39
CA CYS A 167 -8.78 -13.21 -12.86
C CYS A 167 -9.11 -13.02 -14.35
N GLY A 168 -8.32 -12.23 -15.08
CA GLY A 168 -8.59 -11.90 -16.49
C GLY A 168 -9.92 -11.17 -16.67
N ILE A 169 -10.29 -10.29 -15.73
CA ILE A 169 -11.48 -9.44 -15.82
C ILE A 169 -11.03 -8.06 -16.30
N ALA A 170 -11.63 -7.57 -17.39
CA ALA A 170 -11.36 -6.26 -17.97
C ALA A 170 -12.66 -5.45 -17.98
N ILE A 171 -13.03 -4.90 -16.82
CA ILE A 171 -14.19 -4.01 -16.66
C ILE A 171 -13.66 -2.65 -16.20
N PRO A 172 -14.11 -1.52 -16.79
CA PRO A 172 -13.62 -0.19 -16.41
C PRO A 172 -13.98 0.22 -14.97
N SER A 173 -15.17 -0.18 -14.49
CA SER A 173 -15.68 0.20 -13.18
C SER A 173 -15.19 -0.73 -12.07
N VAL A 174 -14.64 -0.16 -10.99
CA VAL A 174 -14.23 -0.90 -9.77
C VAL A 174 -15.41 -1.69 -9.17
N TRP A 175 -16.62 -1.10 -9.14
CA TRP A 175 -17.83 -1.82 -8.70
C TRP A 175 -18.22 -2.94 -9.66
N GLY A 176 -18.11 -2.70 -10.97
CA GLY A 176 -18.37 -3.71 -11.99
C GLY A 176 -17.40 -4.89 -11.90
N ILE A 177 -16.12 -4.63 -11.59
CA ILE A 177 -15.13 -5.68 -11.32
C ILE A 177 -15.57 -6.54 -10.14
N VAL A 178 -15.97 -5.95 -9.01
CA VAL A 178 -16.42 -6.69 -7.82
C VAL A 178 -17.64 -7.56 -8.13
N GLN A 179 -18.61 -7.02 -8.88
CA GLN A 179 -19.79 -7.77 -9.33
C GLN A 179 -19.41 -8.95 -10.23
N GLU A 180 -18.49 -8.76 -11.17
CA GLU A 180 -18.05 -9.83 -12.08
C GLU A 180 -17.22 -10.89 -11.34
N LEU A 181 -16.38 -10.49 -10.37
CA LEU A 181 -15.68 -11.41 -9.47
C LEU A 181 -16.67 -12.30 -8.70
N GLN A 182 -17.75 -11.70 -8.19
CA GLN A 182 -18.82 -12.43 -7.50
C GLN A 182 -19.57 -13.36 -8.45
N LYS A 183 -19.98 -12.86 -9.62
CA LYS A 183 -20.72 -13.61 -10.65
C LYS A 183 -19.93 -14.82 -11.13
N LYS A 184 -18.61 -14.68 -11.33
CA LYS A 184 -17.69 -15.77 -11.67
C LYS A 184 -17.32 -16.66 -10.48
N GLN A 185 -17.93 -16.44 -9.31
CA GLN A 185 -17.69 -17.17 -8.05
C GLN A 185 -16.22 -17.19 -7.63
N ARG A 186 -15.47 -16.14 -7.99
CA ARG A 186 -14.07 -15.94 -7.61
C ARG A 186 -13.93 -15.46 -6.17
N ILE A 187 -14.95 -14.73 -5.70
CA ILE A 187 -15.10 -14.26 -4.32
C ILE A 187 -16.50 -14.63 -3.81
N SER A 188 -16.70 -14.68 -2.49
CA SER A 188 -18.02 -14.91 -1.92
C SER A 188 -18.91 -13.65 -2.02
N GLN A 189 -20.22 -13.81 -1.79
CA GLN A 189 -21.14 -12.68 -1.69
C GLN A 189 -20.78 -11.74 -0.53
N GLU A 190 -20.31 -12.30 0.58
CA GLU A 190 -19.85 -11.55 1.75
C GLU A 190 -18.58 -10.74 1.42
N ASP A 191 -17.58 -11.36 0.77
CA ASP A 191 -16.37 -10.65 0.34
C ASP A 191 -16.69 -9.52 -0.65
N ALA A 192 -17.61 -9.77 -1.60
CA ALA A 192 -18.05 -8.75 -2.55
C ALA A 192 -18.73 -7.57 -1.87
N HIS A 193 -19.56 -7.83 -0.85
CA HIS A 193 -20.18 -6.80 -0.03
C HIS A 193 -19.11 -5.97 0.71
N HIS A 194 -18.17 -6.61 1.38
CA HIS A 194 -17.13 -5.92 2.14
C HIS A 194 -16.13 -5.14 1.27
N LEU A 195 -15.77 -5.64 0.08
CA LEU A 195 -15.02 -4.86 -0.91
C LEU A 195 -15.79 -3.60 -1.31
N THR A 196 -17.09 -3.72 -1.59
CA THR A 196 -17.93 -2.59 -1.98
C THR A 196 -18.00 -1.55 -0.86
N VAL A 197 -18.16 -1.98 0.39
CA VAL A 197 -18.12 -1.09 1.56
C VAL A 197 -16.76 -0.40 1.68
N LEU A 198 -15.66 -1.13 1.54
CA LEU A 198 -14.30 -0.59 1.62
C LEU A 198 -14.07 0.51 0.57
N ILE A 199 -14.44 0.25 -0.70
CA ILE A 199 -14.36 1.23 -1.80
C ILE A 199 -15.23 2.46 -1.49
N SER A 200 -16.44 2.25 -0.97
CA SER A 200 -17.38 3.34 -0.70
C SER A 200 -16.87 4.25 0.43
N ILE A 201 -16.35 3.67 1.51
CA ILE A 201 -15.72 4.41 2.62
C ILE A 201 -14.53 5.23 2.11
N SER A 202 -13.68 4.63 1.28
CA SER A 202 -12.53 5.31 0.67
C SER A 202 -12.93 6.50 -0.20
N ALA A 203 -13.92 6.31 -1.08
CA ALA A 203 -14.47 7.37 -1.92
C ALA A 203 -15.12 8.49 -1.07
N GLU A 204 -15.87 8.14 -0.04
CA GLU A 204 -16.50 9.09 0.87
C GLU A 204 -15.46 9.92 1.64
N LEU A 205 -14.44 9.28 2.23
CA LEU A 205 -13.37 9.98 2.95
C LEU A 205 -12.61 10.94 2.03
N ARG A 206 -12.35 10.51 0.78
CA ARG A 206 -11.71 11.36 -0.23
C ARG A 206 -12.56 12.57 -0.58
N LEU A 207 -13.86 12.36 -0.84
CA LEU A 207 -14.79 13.44 -1.18
C LEU A 207 -14.97 14.43 -0.02
N ARG A 208 -15.15 13.94 1.21
CA ARG A 208 -15.26 14.80 2.40
C ARG A 208 -14.01 15.62 2.61
N THR A 209 -12.84 15.00 2.48
CA THR A 209 -11.56 15.70 2.60
C THR A 209 -11.40 16.75 1.52
N TYR A 210 -11.77 16.42 0.28
CA TYR A 210 -11.76 17.35 -0.85
C TYR A 210 -12.70 18.55 -0.63
N ILE A 211 -13.93 18.32 -0.16
CA ILE A 211 -14.91 19.36 0.17
C ILE A 211 -14.40 20.25 1.32
N ALA A 212 -13.89 19.64 2.39
CA ALA A 212 -13.34 20.36 3.54
C ALA A 212 -12.12 21.22 3.16
N SER A 213 -11.32 20.77 2.19
CA SER A 213 -10.17 21.50 1.64
C SER A 213 -10.56 22.57 0.62
N GLY A 214 -11.85 22.93 0.53
CA GLY A 214 -12.36 23.98 -0.35
C GLY A 214 -12.57 23.56 -1.81
N GLY A 215 -12.39 22.27 -2.13
CA GLY A 215 -12.51 21.69 -3.46
C GLY A 215 -11.54 22.29 -4.49
N GLN A 216 -11.40 21.64 -5.64
CA GLN A 216 -10.80 22.26 -6.82
C GLN A 216 -11.78 23.35 -7.28
N LYS A 217 -11.47 24.60 -6.93
CA LYS A 217 -12.12 25.79 -7.49
C LYS A 217 -11.62 26.01 -8.92
N ASP A 218 -11.72 24.99 -9.78
CA ASP A 218 -11.44 25.12 -11.20
C ASP A 218 -12.49 26.08 -11.79
N ARG A 219 -12.15 27.36 -11.80
CA ARG A 219 -12.83 28.34 -12.64
C ARG A 219 -12.36 28.06 -14.05
N LEU A 220 -13.21 27.43 -14.86
CA LEU A 220 -13.02 27.23 -16.32
C LEU A 220 -13.02 28.56 -17.13
N SER A 221 -12.83 29.71 -16.46
CA SER A 221 -12.79 31.02 -17.10
C SER A 221 -11.36 31.35 -17.56
N PRO A 222 -11.14 31.74 -18.82
CA PRO A 222 -9.84 32.18 -19.32
C PRO A 222 -9.42 33.58 -18.83
N LEU A 223 -10.26 34.27 -18.06
CA LEU A 223 -9.97 35.58 -17.48
C LEU A 223 -9.57 35.42 -16.02
N THR A 224 -8.28 35.59 -15.77
CA THR A 224 -7.67 35.53 -14.43
C THR A 224 -8.18 36.69 -13.57
N GLU A 225 -8.75 36.38 -12.40
CA GLU A 225 -8.91 37.35 -11.33
C GLU A 225 -7.63 37.33 -10.51
N MET A 226 -6.86 38.42 -10.52
CA MET A 226 -5.69 38.58 -9.65
C MET A 226 -6.16 38.67 -8.21
N LYS A 227 -5.85 37.65 -7.40
CA LYS A 227 -5.95 37.78 -5.94
C LYS A 227 -4.69 38.46 -5.43
N VAL A 228 -4.88 39.63 -4.86
CA VAL A 228 -3.88 40.31 -4.03
C VAL A 228 -3.94 39.67 -2.66
N GLU A 229 -2.89 38.95 -2.26
CA GLU A 229 -2.65 38.63 -0.85
C GLU A 229 -2.00 39.85 -0.19
N LEU A 230 -2.84 40.69 0.41
CA LEU A 230 -2.45 41.58 1.49
C LEU A 230 -2.74 40.82 2.78
N ASP A 231 -1.72 40.19 3.37
CA ASP A 231 -1.28 40.53 4.73
C ASP A 231 0.01 39.78 5.06
N LYS A 232 1.03 40.56 5.45
CA LYS A 232 2.38 40.12 5.85
C LYS A 232 2.52 40.02 7.37
N HIS A 233 1.42 39.92 8.09
CA HIS A 233 1.43 39.82 9.54
C HIS A 233 0.48 38.72 9.97
N ASP A 234 0.99 37.50 9.99
CA ASP A 234 0.63 36.49 10.98
C ASP A 234 1.86 35.60 11.16
N MET A 235 2.74 36.02 12.08
CA MET A 235 3.54 35.07 12.85
C MET A 235 2.55 34.46 13.84
N ASP A 236 1.80 33.44 13.41
CA ASP A 236 0.82 32.76 14.26
C ASP A 236 1.26 31.32 14.47
N ASP A 237 1.07 30.83 15.70
CA ASP A 237 1.46 29.50 16.16
C ASP A 237 1.15 28.46 15.08
N THR A 238 2.09 27.56 14.80
CA THR A 238 2.01 26.54 13.74
C THR A 238 0.84 25.58 13.98
N PHE A 239 -0.40 26.05 13.78
CA PHE A 239 -1.60 25.26 13.69
C PHE A 239 -1.43 24.44 12.43
N VAL A 240 -1.10 23.17 12.58
CA VAL A 240 -1.15 22.22 11.47
C VAL A 240 -2.64 22.04 11.15
N PRO A 241 -3.15 22.61 10.04
CA PRO A 241 -4.56 22.43 9.71
C PRO A 241 -4.81 20.95 9.46
N SER A 242 -5.89 20.40 10.00
CA SER A 242 -6.26 19.02 9.71
C SER A 242 -6.61 18.90 8.23
N VAL A 243 -5.74 18.24 7.46
CA VAL A 243 -5.93 18.00 6.02
C VAL A 243 -6.77 16.74 5.77
N PHE A 244 -6.97 15.89 6.78
CA PHE A 244 -7.76 14.66 6.65
C PHE A 244 -9.02 14.72 7.50
N TYR A 245 -10.19 14.74 6.84
CA TYR A 245 -11.46 14.88 7.53
C TYR A 245 -12.17 13.53 7.68
N ILE A 246 -12.32 13.09 8.94
CA ILE A 246 -13.01 11.86 9.31
C ILE A 246 -14.24 12.22 10.15
N PRO A 247 -15.46 11.85 9.74
CA PRO A 247 -16.67 12.22 10.47
C PRO A 247 -16.80 11.49 11.82
N ASP A 248 -16.37 10.23 11.89
CA ASP A 248 -16.38 9.39 13.10
C ASP A 248 -15.28 8.33 12.99
N SER A 249 -14.59 8.05 14.09
CA SER A 249 -13.54 7.03 14.15
C SER A 249 -14.07 5.64 13.81
N LYS A 250 -15.37 5.35 14.05
CA LYS A 250 -16.00 4.09 13.61
C LYS A 250 -15.89 3.84 12.11
N MET A 251 -15.81 4.90 11.30
CA MET A 251 -15.62 4.78 9.86
C MET A 251 -14.24 4.21 9.52
N LEU A 252 -13.20 4.59 10.27
CA LEU A 252 -11.87 3.98 10.15
C LEU A 252 -11.89 2.51 10.57
N PHE A 253 -12.61 2.15 11.64
CA PHE A 253 -12.72 0.75 12.05
C PHE A 253 -13.37 -0.09 10.94
N ARG A 254 -14.48 0.38 10.37
CA ARG A 254 -15.14 -0.29 9.24
C ARG A 254 -14.23 -0.41 8.02
N TYR A 255 -13.39 0.59 7.76
CA TYR A 255 -12.36 0.51 6.73
C TYR A 255 -11.35 -0.61 7.03
N TYR A 256 -10.75 -0.59 8.23
CA TYR A 256 -9.67 -1.49 8.60
C TYR A 256 -10.11 -2.95 8.81
N TYR A 257 -11.36 -3.19 9.21
CA TYR A 257 -11.92 -4.55 9.26
C TYR A 257 -11.83 -5.30 7.93
N THR A 258 -11.80 -4.58 6.81
CA THR A 258 -11.61 -5.17 5.47
C THR A 258 -10.21 -4.93 4.92
N ALA A 259 -9.65 -3.73 5.12
CA ALA A 259 -8.36 -3.38 4.53
C ALA A 259 -7.22 -4.26 5.02
N ILE A 260 -7.14 -4.52 6.33
CA ILE A 260 -6.08 -5.33 6.95
C ILE A 260 -6.05 -6.75 6.38
N PRO A 261 -7.12 -7.56 6.47
CA PRO A 261 -7.10 -8.92 5.92
C PRO A 261 -6.94 -8.92 4.40
N LEU A 262 -7.46 -7.91 3.68
CA LEU A 262 -7.27 -7.79 2.23
C LEU A 262 -5.81 -7.59 1.85
N LYS A 263 -5.04 -6.76 2.57
CA LYS A 263 -3.58 -6.60 2.34
C LYS A 263 -2.83 -7.91 2.51
N THR A 264 -3.17 -8.68 3.55
CA THR A 264 -2.57 -10.00 3.78
C THR A 264 -2.92 -10.97 2.66
N CYS A 265 -4.19 -11.03 2.26
CA CYS A 265 -4.64 -11.95 1.23
C CYS A 265 -4.08 -11.61 -0.15
N ILE A 266 -4.04 -10.34 -0.54
CA ILE A 266 -3.70 -9.96 -1.92
C ILE A 266 -2.25 -10.29 -2.28
N ILE A 267 -1.33 -10.13 -1.34
CA ILE A 267 0.08 -10.52 -1.50
C ILE A 267 0.13 -12.04 -1.75
N HIS A 268 -0.51 -12.83 -0.90
CA HIS A 268 -0.56 -14.29 -1.08
C HIS A 268 -1.20 -14.71 -2.40
N THR A 269 -2.28 -14.05 -2.82
CA THR A 269 -2.97 -14.31 -4.08
C THR A 269 -2.06 -14.13 -5.29
N VAL A 270 -1.25 -13.06 -5.30
CA VAL A 270 -0.38 -12.76 -6.46
C VAL A 270 0.84 -13.67 -6.49
N TYR A 271 1.44 -13.96 -5.33
CA TYR A 271 2.65 -14.80 -5.25
C TYR A 271 2.37 -16.31 -5.34
N LYS A 272 1.20 -16.80 -4.93
CA LYS A 272 0.86 -18.22 -5.07
C LYS A 272 0.28 -18.52 -6.45
N GLU A 273 0.80 -19.56 -7.09
CA GLU A 273 0.24 -20.11 -8.32
C GLU A 273 -1.05 -20.90 -8.03
N SER A 274 -2.10 -20.22 -7.54
CA SER A 274 -3.31 -20.93 -7.18
C SER A 274 -4.09 -21.32 -8.44
N ARG A 275 -4.25 -22.63 -8.64
CA ARG A 275 -5.21 -23.23 -9.59
C ARG A 275 -6.64 -23.22 -9.03
N THR A 276 -6.88 -22.64 -7.86
CA THR A 276 -8.19 -22.63 -7.20
C THR A 276 -9.16 -21.68 -7.91
N THR A 277 -10.44 -22.01 -7.84
CA THR A 277 -11.53 -21.16 -8.34
C THR A 277 -11.70 -19.90 -7.50
N LYS A 278 -11.56 -20.01 -6.16
CA LYS A 278 -11.64 -18.87 -5.23
C LYS A 278 -10.29 -18.18 -5.03
N ILE A 279 -10.33 -16.85 -4.93
CA ILE A 279 -9.17 -15.99 -4.73
C ILE A 279 -8.79 -15.88 -3.25
N PHE A 280 -9.79 -15.76 -2.38
CA PHE A 280 -9.60 -15.66 -0.95
C PHE A 280 -9.79 -17.02 -0.30
N HIS A 281 -8.79 -17.46 0.47
CA HIS A 281 -8.87 -18.67 1.28
C HIS A 281 -9.62 -18.44 2.59
N ASN A 282 -9.51 -17.22 3.13
CA ASN A 282 -10.19 -16.76 4.35
C ASN A 282 -11.07 -15.55 4.00
N ALA A 283 -12.08 -15.27 4.81
CA ALA A 283 -12.90 -14.07 4.66
C ALA A 283 -12.03 -12.82 4.79
N ILE A 284 -12.30 -11.81 3.95
CA ILE A 284 -11.59 -10.52 3.99
C ILE A 284 -12.27 -9.52 4.95
N PHE A 285 -13.06 -10.00 5.90
CA PHE A 285 -13.69 -9.17 6.92
C PHE A 285 -13.38 -9.76 8.29
N ASP A 286 -12.76 -8.95 9.13
CA ASP A 286 -12.41 -9.32 10.50
C ASP A 286 -12.75 -8.18 11.45
N ASN A 287 -13.77 -8.40 12.27
CA ASN A 287 -14.21 -7.49 13.32
C ASN A 287 -13.98 -8.07 14.74
N SER A 288 -13.09 -9.07 14.86
CA SER A 288 -12.74 -9.72 16.12
C SER A 288 -12.17 -8.72 17.14
N SER A 289 -12.22 -9.10 18.41
CA SER A 289 -11.66 -8.27 19.48
C SER A 289 -10.15 -8.06 19.30
N LEU A 290 -9.42 -9.04 18.76
CA LEU A 290 -8.00 -8.90 18.43
C LEU A 290 -7.74 -7.83 17.36
N THR A 291 -8.53 -7.85 16.28
CA THR A 291 -8.40 -6.84 15.22
C THR A 291 -8.78 -5.44 15.71
N ARG A 292 -9.79 -5.32 16.59
CA ARG A 292 -10.10 -4.05 17.25
C ARG A 292 -8.97 -3.57 18.16
N ALA A 293 -8.31 -4.49 18.87
CA ALA A 293 -7.14 -4.16 19.68
C ALA A 293 -6.01 -3.61 18.82
N ARG A 294 -5.65 -4.28 17.72
CA ARG A 294 -4.63 -3.78 16.78
C ARG A 294 -4.95 -2.38 16.25
N ILE A 295 -6.19 -2.14 15.81
CA ILE A 295 -6.62 -0.82 15.31
C ILE A 295 -6.52 0.24 16.42
N THR A 296 -7.01 -0.05 17.63
CA THR A 296 -6.97 0.90 18.75
C THR A 296 -5.54 1.17 19.23
N ARG A 297 -4.66 0.17 19.30
CA ARG A 297 -3.23 0.32 19.62
C ARG A 297 -2.57 1.30 18.67
N GLN A 298 -2.80 1.11 17.36
CA GLN A 298 -2.20 1.93 16.32
C GLN A 298 -2.75 3.36 16.33
N LEU A 299 -4.03 3.56 16.62
CA LEU A 299 -4.63 4.87 16.82
C LEU A 299 -4.30 5.50 18.20
N LEU A 300 -3.40 4.90 18.98
CA LEU A 300 -2.98 5.33 20.31
C LEU A 300 -4.11 5.39 21.36
N TYR A 301 -5.21 4.67 21.14
CA TYR A 301 -6.28 4.46 22.12
C TYR A 301 -5.93 3.28 23.04
N LEU A 302 -4.84 3.40 23.78
CA LEU A 302 -4.20 2.28 24.49
C LEU A 302 -5.10 1.61 25.54
N ASP A 303 -5.91 2.37 26.29
CA ASP A 303 -6.87 1.80 27.25
C ASP A 303 -8.03 1.05 26.58
N ALA A 304 -8.45 1.49 25.38
CA ALA A 304 -9.41 0.74 24.59
C ALA A 304 -8.77 -0.55 24.06
N SER A 305 -7.51 -0.47 23.62
CA SER A 305 -6.76 -1.62 23.12
C SER A 305 -6.57 -2.71 24.17
N LEU A 306 -6.24 -2.36 25.41
CA LEU A 306 -6.13 -3.33 26.50
C LEU A 306 -7.44 -4.08 26.73
N ARG A 307 -8.56 -3.35 26.83
CA ARG A 307 -9.89 -3.97 26.98
C ARG A 307 -10.25 -4.90 25.82
N GLN A 308 -9.88 -4.54 24.60
CA GLN A 308 -10.11 -5.39 23.42
C GLN A 308 -9.20 -6.63 23.43
N CYS A 309 -7.94 -6.51 23.88
CA CYS A 309 -7.07 -7.66 24.07
C CYS A 309 -7.58 -8.63 25.14
N GLU A 310 -8.12 -8.11 26.26
CA GLU A 310 -8.74 -8.92 27.31
C GLU A 310 -9.95 -9.69 26.77
N ALA A 311 -10.85 -9.00 26.04
CA ALA A 311 -11.96 -9.65 25.36
C ALA A 311 -11.49 -10.70 24.33
N ALA A 312 -10.43 -10.41 23.58
CA ALA A 312 -9.86 -11.37 22.64
C ALA A 312 -9.31 -12.61 23.34
N LEU A 313 -8.73 -12.47 24.54
CA LEU A 313 -8.23 -13.59 25.33
C LEU A 313 -9.36 -14.50 25.82
N GLU A 314 -10.51 -13.90 26.20
CA GLU A 314 -11.73 -14.64 26.52
C GLU A 314 -12.26 -15.39 25.29
N GLU A 315 -12.32 -14.73 24.13
CA GLU A 315 -12.75 -15.33 22.85
C GLU A 315 -11.85 -16.48 22.39
N ALA A 316 -10.54 -16.40 22.69
CA ALA A 316 -9.57 -17.43 22.30
C ALA A 316 -9.76 -18.74 23.07
N GLY A 317 -10.33 -18.71 24.28
CA GLY A 317 -10.53 -19.91 25.09
C GLY A 317 -9.20 -20.65 25.30
N SER A 318 -9.12 -21.92 24.89
CA SER A 318 -7.91 -22.76 24.98
C SER A 318 -7.09 -22.85 23.68
N ASP A 319 -7.36 -21.98 22.69
CA ASP A 319 -6.60 -21.95 21.43
C ASP A 319 -5.22 -21.30 21.65
N GLU A 320 -4.20 -22.13 21.83
CA GLU A 320 -2.82 -21.69 22.13
C GLU A 320 -2.26 -20.74 21.08
N LYS A 321 -2.61 -20.94 19.79
CA LYS A 321 -2.13 -20.07 18.71
C LYS A 321 -2.75 -18.68 18.78
N LYS A 322 -4.06 -18.59 19.02
CA LYS A 322 -4.72 -17.29 19.23
C LYS A 322 -4.21 -16.62 20.50
N GLN A 323 -4.07 -17.37 21.59
CA GLN A 323 -3.53 -16.84 22.84
C GLN A 323 -2.14 -16.23 22.64
N LEU A 324 -1.24 -16.91 21.93
CA LEU A 324 0.08 -16.38 21.59
C LEU A 324 0.00 -15.03 20.89
N GLU A 325 -0.83 -14.91 19.85
CA GLU A 325 -1.02 -13.65 19.12
C GLU A 325 -1.53 -12.53 20.04
N ILE A 326 -2.48 -12.85 20.92
CA ILE A 326 -3.06 -11.89 21.87
C ILE A 326 -2.06 -11.47 22.96
N LEU A 327 -1.28 -12.41 23.49
CA LEU A 327 -0.22 -12.12 24.47
C LEU A 327 0.84 -11.18 23.88
N SER A 328 1.19 -11.39 22.62
CA SER A 328 2.13 -10.53 21.88
C SER A 328 1.55 -9.12 21.70
N GLU A 329 0.27 -9.00 21.34
CA GLU A 329 -0.41 -7.70 21.27
C GLU A 329 -0.50 -7.00 22.63
N LEU A 330 -0.84 -7.70 23.71
CA LEU A 330 -0.86 -7.14 25.06
C LEU A 330 0.51 -6.55 25.45
N GLY A 331 1.58 -7.27 25.15
CA GLY A 331 2.95 -6.78 25.32
C GLY A 331 3.18 -5.47 24.57
N MET A 332 2.79 -5.41 23.28
CA MET A 332 2.98 -4.19 22.45
C MET A 332 2.15 -3.01 22.95
N VAL A 333 0.92 -3.23 23.40
CA VAL A 333 0.07 -2.17 23.97
C VAL A 333 0.71 -1.60 25.24
N LEU A 334 1.20 -2.46 26.13
CA LEU A 334 1.83 -2.05 27.39
C LEU A 334 3.17 -1.35 27.16
N GLN A 335 3.95 -1.80 26.18
CA GLN A 335 5.17 -1.12 25.73
C GLN A 335 4.85 0.31 25.26
N ASN A 336 3.79 0.50 24.46
CA ASN A 336 3.36 1.83 24.02
C ASN A 336 2.87 2.72 25.17
N ARG A 337 2.40 2.14 26.28
CA ARG A 337 2.05 2.87 27.51
C ARG A 337 3.27 3.18 28.40
N GLY A 338 4.43 2.62 28.11
CA GLY A 338 5.63 2.70 28.96
C GLY A 338 5.62 1.71 30.14
N GLU A 339 4.70 0.75 30.18
CA GLU A 339 4.59 -0.27 31.24
C GLU A 339 5.48 -1.49 30.93
N PHE A 340 6.80 -1.26 30.82
CA PHE A 340 7.77 -2.24 30.30
C PHE A 340 7.86 -3.53 31.12
N GLU A 341 7.74 -3.47 32.45
CA GLU A 341 7.75 -4.68 33.30
C GLU A 341 6.57 -5.61 32.98
N LYS A 342 5.36 -5.04 32.85
CA LYS A 342 4.17 -5.81 32.50
C LYS A 342 4.26 -6.34 31.07
N ALA A 343 4.71 -5.51 30.13
CA ALA A 343 4.94 -5.91 28.74
C ALA A 343 5.87 -7.12 28.65
N MET A 344 7.01 -7.07 29.36
CA MET A 344 7.96 -8.18 29.45
C MET A 344 7.32 -9.45 30.04
N GLY A 345 6.44 -9.31 31.04
CA GLY A 345 5.67 -10.44 31.58
C GLY A 345 4.82 -11.15 30.52
N TYR A 346 4.13 -10.39 29.66
CA TYR A 346 3.37 -10.96 28.54
C TYR A 346 4.25 -11.57 27.46
N TYR A 347 5.36 -10.93 27.09
CA TYR A 347 6.31 -11.49 26.13
C TYR A 347 6.95 -12.79 26.61
N ARG A 348 7.28 -12.91 27.91
CA ARG A 348 7.78 -14.17 28.48
C ARG A 348 6.74 -15.29 28.40
N ARG A 349 5.47 -14.98 28.67
CA ARG A 349 4.37 -15.95 28.52
C ARG A 349 4.19 -16.38 27.06
N ALA A 350 4.21 -15.43 26.13
CA ALA A 350 4.16 -15.72 24.70
C ALA A 350 5.36 -16.59 24.26
N LEU A 351 6.56 -16.30 24.76
CA LEU A 351 7.77 -17.07 24.48
C LEU A 351 7.66 -18.50 25.00
N THR A 352 7.09 -18.72 26.19
CA THR A 352 6.82 -20.07 26.70
C THR A 352 5.89 -20.83 25.78
N VAL A 353 4.76 -20.24 25.36
CA VAL A 353 3.83 -20.89 24.43
C VAL A 353 4.52 -21.21 23.10
N GLU A 354 5.28 -20.27 22.54
CA GLU A 354 5.98 -20.49 21.27
C GLU A 354 7.03 -21.61 21.36
N ASN A 355 7.77 -21.66 22.46
CA ASN A 355 8.73 -22.71 22.74
C ASN A 355 8.06 -24.08 22.89
N THR A 356 6.87 -24.15 23.47
CA THR A 356 6.12 -25.42 23.56
C THR A 356 5.62 -25.89 22.18
N LEU A 357 5.23 -24.98 21.30
CA LEU A 357 4.71 -25.31 19.96
C LEU A 357 5.82 -25.70 18.97
N HIS A 358 6.99 -25.06 19.06
CA HIS A 358 8.03 -25.14 18.03
C HIS A 358 9.38 -25.69 18.53
N GLY A 359 9.56 -25.82 19.84
CA GLY A 359 10.80 -26.25 20.51
C GLY A 359 11.79 -25.10 20.73
N GLU A 360 12.36 -25.03 21.95
CA GLU A 360 13.24 -23.93 22.40
C GLU A 360 14.49 -23.69 21.54
N SER A 361 14.99 -24.72 20.86
CA SER A 361 16.23 -24.65 20.08
C SER A 361 16.01 -24.46 18.57
N LYS A 362 14.75 -24.33 18.13
CA LYS A 362 14.44 -24.17 16.70
C LYS A 362 14.47 -22.70 16.32
N GLU A 363 15.18 -22.39 15.24
CA GLU A 363 15.14 -21.09 14.60
C GLU A 363 13.70 -20.78 14.16
N HIS A 364 13.05 -19.84 14.86
CA HIS A 364 11.68 -19.43 14.58
C HIS A 364 11.54 -17.90 14.61
N PRO A 365 10.96 -17.28 13.56
CA PRO A 365 10.83 -15.82 13.49
C PRO A 365 10.15 -15.19 14.70
N ASN A 366 9.10 -15.83 15.23
CA ASN A 366 8.36 -15.32 16.39
C ASN A 366 9.19 -15.40 17.68
N ILE A 367 9.97 -16.48 17.89
CA ILE A 367 10.87 -16.59 19.05
C ILE A 367 11.89 -15.45 19.01
N ALA A 368 12.48 -15.21 17.83
CA ALA A 368 13.43 -14.12 17.66
C ALA A 368 12.80 -12.74 17.93
N ALA A 369 11.57 -12.51 17.47
CA ALA A 369 10.84 -11.27 17.74
C ALA A 369 10.53 -11.08 19.23
N LEU A 370 10.08 -12.13 19.92
CA LEU A 370 9.78 -12.08 21.36
C LEU A 370 11.04 -11.82 22.20
N LEU A 371 12.16 -12.45 21.86
CA LEU A 371 13.45 -12.19 22.51
C LEU A 371 13.89 -10.73 22.32
N GLU A 372 13.72 -10.17 21.12
CA GLU A 372 14.00 -8.75 20.88
C GLU A 372 13.10 -7.84 21.72
N SER A 373 11.80 -8.11 21.78
CA SER A 373 10.87 -7.31 22.59
C SER A 373 11.20 -7.37 24.08
N ILE A 374 11.63 -8.53 24.59
CA ILE A 374 12.11 -8.67 25.98
C ILE A 374 13.38 -7.84 26.18
N GLY A 375 14.36 -7.94 25.28
CA GLY A 375 15.60 -7.16 25.36
C GLY A 375 15.34 -5.65 25.29
N PHE A 376 14.42 -5.22 24.43
CA PHE A 376 13.97 -3.83 24.36
C PHE A 376 13.37 -3.35 25.68
N CYS A 377 12.46 -4.11 26.28
CA CYS A 377 11.88 -3.77 27.59
C CYS A 377 12.96 -3.67 28.68
N MET A 378 13.92 -4.60 28.72
CA MET A 378 15.03 -4.57 29.68
C MET A 378 15.91 -3.34 29.51
N SER A 379 16.24 -2.97 28.27
CA SER A 379 17.02 -1.76 27.99
C SER A 379 16.31 -0.52 28.51
N HIS A 380 14.99 -0.42 28.33
CA HIS A 380 14.19 0.69 28.86
C HIS A 380 14.08 0.71 30.39
N LEU A 381 14.20 -0.44 31.05
CA LEU A 381 14.27 -0.55 32.51
C LEU A 381 15.67 -0.25 33.07
N GLY A 382 16.69 -0.10 32.21
CA GLY A 382 18.06 0.22 32.59
C GLY A 382 19.02 -0.97 32.60
N ASP A 383 18.52 -2.20 32.40
CA ASP A 383 19.30 -3.44 32.46
C ASP A 383 19.98 -3.76 31.12
N GLN A 384 20.90 -2.87 30.69
CA GLN A 384 21.54 -2.97 29.36
C GLN A 384 22.31 -4.29 29.14
N SER A 385 22.96 -4.80 30.18
CA SER A 385 23.73 -6.04 30.10
C SER A 385 22.84 -7.26 29.84
N GLU A 386 21.67 -7.35 30.48
CA GLU A 386 20.72 -8.43 30.19
C GLU A 386 20.02 -8.21 28.85
N ALA A 387 19.67 -6.97 28.51
CA ALA A 387 19.10 -6.62 27.22
C ALA A 387 19.97 -7.12 26.05
N LEU A 388 21.30 -6.92 26.14
CA LEU A 388 22.25 -7.41 25.15
C LEU A 388 22.19 -8.92 24.96
N ILE A 389 22.05 -9.71 26.03
CA ILE A 389 21.97 -11.17 25.94
C ILE A 389 20.75 -11.58 25.09
N TYR A 390 19.59 -11.00 25.35
CA TYR A 390 18.37 -11.29 24.60
C TYR A 390 18.43 -10.80 23.14
N LEU A 391 18.97 -9.60 22.91
CA LEU A 391 19.13 -9.05 21.57
C LEU A 391 20.14 -9.84 20.73
N GLU A 392 21.23 -10.33 21.33
CA GLU A 392 22.21 -11.19 20.66
C GLU A 392 21.65 -12.57 20.31
N GLN A 393 20.79 -13.14 21.16
CA GLN A 393 20.07 -14.37 20.82
C GLN A 393 19.10 -14.15 19.65
N SER A 394 18.32 -13.05 19.69
CA SER A 394 17.40 -12.68 18.63
C SER A 394 18.10 -12.49 17.28
N ILE A 395 19.20 -11.73 17.25
CA ILE A 395 19.90 -11.44 15.99
C ILE A 395 20.54 -12.70 15.40
N LYS A 396 21.06 -13.61 16.23
CA LYS A 396 21.58 -14.91 15.79
C LYS A 396 20.52 -15.73 15.06
N MET A 397 19.31 -15.80 15.63
CA MET A 397 18.18 -16.49 14.98
C MET A 397 17.76 -15.81 13.68
N LYS A 398 17.64 -14.47 13.67
CA LYS A 398 17.24 -13.72 12.47
C LYS A 398 18.22 -13.91 11.32
N ARG A 399 19.52 -13.96 11.59
CA ARG A 399 20.55 -14.24 10.59
C ARG A 399 20.49 -15.68 10.07
N ALA A 400 20.20 -16.65 10.93
CA ALA A 400 19.98 -18.02 10.47
C ALA A 400 18.76 -18.14 9.54
N ILE A 401 17.68 -17.39 9.83
CA ILE A 401 16.44 -17.40 9.05
C ILE A 401 16.58 -16.68 7.70
N HIS A 402 17.15 -15.47 7.70
CA HIS A 402 17.18 -14.59 6.53
C HIS A 402 18.52 -14.62 5.76
N GLY A 403 19.52 -15.30 6.29
CA GLY A 403 20.89 -15.36 5.77
C GLY A 403 21.83 -14.38 6.48
N GLU A 404 23.05 -14.84 6.75
CA GLU A 404 24.04 -14.11 7.58
C GLU A 404 24.48 -12.76 6.98
N THR A 405 24.47 -12.65 5.65
CA THR A 405 24.96 -11.48 4.89
C THR A 405 23.85 -10.75 4.15
N THR A 406 22.60 -11.24 4.21
CA THR A 406 21.47 -10.63 3.53
C THR A 406 21.06 -9.36 4.26
N ALA A 407 21.04 -8.22 3.56
CA ALA A 407 20.48 -7.00 4.11
C ALA A 407 18.98 -7.20 4.35
N HIS A 408 18.55 -7.10 5.61
CA HIS A 408 17.17 -7.32 6.01
C HIS A 408 16.73 -6.28 7.05
N PRO A 409 15.57 -5.61 6.90
CA PRO A 409 15.15 -4.52 7.79
C PRO A 409 15.11 -4.93 9.26
N VAL A 410 14.64 -6.15 9.53
CA VAL A 410 14.52 -6.70 10.89
C VAL A 410 15.87 -6.95 11.55
N ILE A 411 16.93 -7.27 10.78
CA ILE A 411 18.30 -7.41 11.31
C ILE A 411 18.89 -6.02 11.58
N ALA A 412 18.70 -5.08 10.66
CA ALA A 412 19.15 -3.70 10.82
C ALA A 412 18.53 -3.04 12.08
N GLY A 413 17.23 -3.26 12.33
CA GLY A 413 16.57 -2.80 13.55
C GLY A 413 17.20 -3.38 14.83
N SER A 414 17.49 -4.68 14.87
CA SER A 414 18.16 -5.29 16.02
C SER A 414 19.58 -4.76 16.26
N LEU A 415 20.34 -4.53 15.18
CA LEU A 415 21.67 -3.91 15.28
C LEU A 415 21.58 -2.50 15.88
N ASN A 416 20.57 -1.71 15.52
CA ASN A 416 20.33 -0.41 16.12
C ASN A 416 20.02 -0.52 17.62
N ASN A 417 19.19 -1.48 18.03
CA ASN A 417 18.85 -1.70 19.44
C ASN A 417 20.08 -2.13 20.27
N ILE A 418 20.94 -2.99 19.71
CA ILE A 418 22.22 -3.35 20.33
C ILE A 418 23.14 -2.13 20.44
N GLY A 419 23.18 -1.30 19.39
CA GLY A 419 23.91 -0.02 19.41
C GLY A 419 23.44 0.89 20.54
N ASN A 420 22.12 1.04 20.73
CA ASN A 420 21.53 1.81 21.84
C ASN A 420 21.97 1.26 23.21
N CYS A 421 21.97 -0.06 23.40
CA CYS A 421 22.42 -0.65 24.66
C CYS A 421 23.89 -0.33 24.95
N TRP A 422 24.78 -0.42 23.95
CA TRP A 422 26.19 -0.05 24.10
C TRP A 422 26.39 1.45 24.33
N ASN A 423 25.59 2.30 23.69
CA ASN A 423 25.60 3.75 23.92
C ASN A 423 25.21 4.06 25.37
N HIS A 424 24.15 3.45 25.90
CA HIS A 424 23.74 3.58 27.30
C HIS A 424 24.78 3.04 28.29
N LEU A 425 25.57 2.04 27.91
CA LEU A 425 26.71 1.55 28.70
C LEU A 425 27.97 2.45 28.61
N GLY A 426 27.98 3.46 27.75
CA GLY A 426 29.12 4.35 27.52
C GLY A 426 30.23 3.76 26.63
N ASP A 427 30.02 2.59 26.01
CA ASP A 427 30.96 2.03 25.02
C ASP A 427 30.60 2.53 23.62
N PHE A 428 30.86 3.83 23.39
CA PHE A 428 30.52 4.51 22.13
C PHE A 428 31.19 3.87 20.90
N LYS A 429 32.38 3.27 21.08
CA LYS A 429 33.08 2.58 19.99
C LYS A 429 32.32 1.34 19.53
N LYS A 430 31.80 0.52 20.46
CA LYS A 430 30.93 -0.60 20.10
C LYS A 430 29.61 -0.12 19.54
N ALA A 431 28.98 0.88 20.16
CA ALA A 431 27.72 1.45 19.68
C ALA A 431 27.82 1.90 18.21
N LEU A 432 28.85 2.69 17.89
CA LEU A 432 29.13 3.16 16.53
C LEU A 432 29.25 2.01 15.53
N ARG A 433 30.00 0.95 15.87
CA ARG A 433 30.14 -0.24 15.01
C ARG A 433 28.80 -0.89 14.67
N TYR A 434 27.88 -0.97 15.64
CA TYR A 434 26.56 -1.56 15.41
C TYR A 434 25.64 -0.63 14.61
N TYR A 435 25.66 0.67 14.89
CA TYR A 435 24.92 1.66 14.10
C TYR A 435 25.38 1.72 12.65
N GLU A 436 26.69 1.66 12.39
CA GLU A 436 27.24 1.63 11.03
C GLU A 436 26.78 0.39 10.26
N GLN A 437 26.82 -0.80 10.87
CA GLN A 437 26.30 -2.02 10.24
C GLN A 437 24.80 -1.91 9.92
N SER A 438 24.00 -1.36 10.84
CA SER A 438 22.58 -1.12 10.61
C SER A 438 22.36 -0.14 9.45
N LEU A 439 23.12 0.95 9.41
CA LEU A 439 23.05 1.97 8.36
C LEU A 439 23.44 1.42 6.99
N GLU A 440 24.47 0.58 6.91
CA GLU A 440 24.86 -0.10 5.67
C GLU A 440 23.73 -0.98 5.13
N MET A 441 23.09 -1.77 6.00
CA MET A 441 21.93 -2.60 5.61
C MET A 441 20.75 -1.74 5.15
N MET A 442 20.37 -0.71 5.91
CA MET A 442 19.27 0.18 5.53
C MET A 442 19.52 0.91 4.21
N LYS A 443 20.76 1.32 3.93
CA LYS A 443 21.15 1.91 2.63
C LYS A 443 21.17 0.91 1.47
N ALA A 444 21.32 -0.39 1.75
CA ALA A 444 21.21 -1.43 0.75
C ALA A 444 19.75 -1.78 0.44
N ILE A 445 18.87 -1.74 1.45
CA ILE A 445 17.43 -1.98 1.34
C ILE A 445 16.74 -0.82 0.63
N TYR A 446 16.95 0.40 1.12
CA TYR A 446 16.37 1.60 0.54
C TYR A 446 17.35 2.19 -0.47
N ILE A 447 16.91 2.38 -1.72
CA ILE A 447 17.71 3.04 -2.76
C ILE A 447 18.27 4.35 -2.20
N LYS A 448 19.58 4.58 -2.36
CA LYS A 448 20.33 5.71 -1.78
C LYS A 448 19.71 7.11 -1.95
N THR A 449 18.76 7.28 -2.86
CA THR A 449 18.08 8.54 -3.16
C THR A 449 16.75 8.73 -2.42
N THR A 450 16.26 7.73 -1.69
CA THR A 450 14.99 7.81 -0.96
C THR A 450 15.24 8.16 0.49
N PRO A 451 14.77 9.32 0.99
CA PRO A 451 14.82 9.63 2.41
C PRO A 451 14.03 8.58 3.20
N HIS A 452 14.63 8.01 4.25
CA HIS A 452 13.96 7.05 5.13
C HIS A 452 14.13 7.48 6.59
N PRO A 453 13.04 7.52 7.39
CA PRO A 453 13.11 7.89 8.80
C PRO A 453 14.14 7.08 9.60
N ASP A 454 14.23 5.77 9.34
CA ASP A 454 15.20 4.91 10.04
C ASP A 454 16.66 5.27 9.72
N ILE A 455 16.94 5.68 8.47
CA ILE A 455 18.28 6.15 8.09
C ILE A 455 18.60 7.46 8.83
N ALA A 456 17.63 8.38 8.93
CA ALA A 456 17.81 9.62 9.67
C ALA A 456 18.05 9.37 11.17
N SER A 457 17.27 8.46 11.77
CA SER A 457 17.44 8.04 13.16
C SER A 457 18.83 7.43 13.43
N LEU A 458 19.29 6.55 12.54
CA LEU A 458 20.64 5.97 12.64
C LEU A 458 21.75 7.02 12.54
N LEU A 459 21.63 7.96 11.60
CA LEU A 459 22.59 9.07 11.47
C LEU A 459 22.61 9.96 12.71
N ASN A 460 21.45 10.19 13.33
CA ASN A 460 21.35 10.91 14.59
C ASN A 460 22.06 10.16 15.73
N ASN A 461 21.84 8.85 15.86
CA ASN A 461 22.49 8.01 16.87
C ASN A 461 24.01 7.97 16.70
N ILE A 462 24.48 7.89 15.46
CA ILE A 462 25.90 8.01 15.12
C ILE A 462 26.41 9.39 15.54
N GLY A 463 25.70 10.47 15.18
CA GLY A 463 26.05 11.84 15.56
C GLY A 463 26.18 12.01 17.08
N ASN A 464 25.26 11.44 17.86
CA ASN A 464 25.33 11.43 19.32
C ASN A 464 26.61 10.73 19.82
N CYS A 465 26.97 9.58 19.26
CA CYS A 465 28.21 8.88 19.63
C CYS A 465 29.49 9.65 19.30
N TRP A 466 29.47 10.57 18.33
CA TRP A 466 30.60 11.44 18.01
C TRP A 466 30.64 12.71 18.86
N SER A 467 29.53 13.07 19.52
CA SER A 467 29.43 14.27 20.36
C SER A 467 29.98 14.08 21.77
N ASP A 468 29.98 12.83 22.27
CA ASP A 468 30.52 12.42 23.56
C ASP A 468 31.97 11.92 23.43
#